data_AF-A0AAV8UKQ1-F1
#
_entry.id   AF-A0AAV8UKQ1-F1
#
_cell.length_a   1.000
_cell.length_b   1.000
_cell.length_c   1.000
_cell.angle_alpha   90.00
_cell.angle_beta   90.00
_cell.angle_gamma   90.00
#
_symmetry.space_group_name_H-M   'P 1'
#
loop_
_entity.id
_entity.type
_entity.pdbx_description
1 polymer ?
#
loop_
_entity_poly.entity_id
_entity_poly.type
_entity_poly.pdbx_seq_one_letter_code
_entity_poly.pdbx_strand_id
1 'polypeptide(L)'
;MVQVTVFGANGSSGQEICKYCIGKGWAVIAAVRRPETMKDFLGVEVRKIRFDDSTSMENAVRGSDAVVMATGSGSIVAARKYTTVYSDGVRSARRAMEAQGIKRLLVLSAAGVDYDKNAPWMYNRLLRLYLINSLIDIGRMETILAEDNNLEWTVVRLPALGKGRSKPYKTADLYHPKGSKYEIHHVDVGKFIGDEIANPQYIRKFPAPSY
;
A
#
# COMPACT_ATOMS: atom_id res chain seq x y z
N MET A 1 -5.32 -8.20 -20.85
CA MET A 1 -4.03 -8.01 -20.16
C MET A 1 -4.32 -7.18 -18.92
N VAL A 2 -3.86 -7.59 -17.74
CA VAL A 2 -4.14 -6.85 -16.49
C VAL A 2 -3.32 -5.56 -16.46
N GLN A 3 -3.93 -4.44 -16.09
CA GLN A 3 -3.28 -3.15 -15.87
C GLN A 3 -3.41 -2.70 -14.42
N VAL A 4 -2.28 -2.34 -13.80
CA VAL A 4 -2.22 -1.94 -12.39
C VAL A 4 -1.59 -0.55 -12.26
N THR A 5 -2.30 0.39 -11.63
CA THR A 5 -1.71 1.67 -11.19
C THR A 5 -1.13 1.52 -9.80
N VAL A 6 0.15 1.88 -9.64
CA VAL A 6 0.86 1.85 -8.35
C VAL A 6 1.23 3.29 -7.96
N PHE A 7 0.49 3.84 -7.00
CA PHE A 7 0.85 5.10 -6.35
C PHE A 7 2.01 4.86 -5.37
N GLY A 8 3.03 5.71 -5.41
CA GLY A 8 4.23 5.51 -4.59
C GLY A 8 5.17 4.44 -5.15
N ALA A 9 5.12 4.19 -6.46
CA ALA A 9 5.96 3.20 -7.16
C ALA A 9 7.47 3.39 -6.98
N ASN A 10 7.93 4.59 -6.60
CA ASN A 10 9.34 4.87 -6.31
C ASN A 10 9.80 4.47 -4.90
N GLY A 11 8.89 4.04 -4.02
CA GLY A 11 9.22 3.49 -2.70
C GLY A 11 9.69 2.04 -2.78
N SER A 12 10.36 1.54 -1.72
CA SER A 12 10.89 0.17 -1.72
C SER A 12 9.83 -0.91 -1.91
N SER A 13 8.67 -0.81 -1.25
CA SER A 13 7.55 -1.73 -1.51
C SER A 13 6.93 -1.49 -2.90
N GLY A 14 6.76 -0.23 -3.31
CA GLY A 14 6.20 0.13 -4.62
C GLY A 14 6.98 -0.47 -5.78
N GLN A 15 8.32 -0.42 -5.73
CA GLN A 15 9.19 -1.02 -6.73
C GLN A 15 9.04 -2.54 -6.80
N GLU A 16 8.96 -3.23 -5.65
CA GLU A 16 8.78 -4.68 -5.63
C GLU A 16 7.38 -5.10 -6.13
N ILE A 17 6.35 -4.29 -5.87
CA ILE A 17 5.01 -4.47 -6.46
C ILE A 17 5.09 -4.32 -7.99
N CYS A 18 5.71 -3.26 -8.50
CA CYS A 18 5.88 -3.07 -9.94
C CYS A 18 6.65 -4.24 -10.59
N LYS A 19 7.77 -4.68 -9.98
CA LYS A 19 8.55 -5.83 -10.47
C LYS A 19 7.71 -7.11 -10.52
N TYR A 20 6.91 -7.37 -9.49
CA TYR A 20 6.04 -8.54 -9.46
C TYR A 20 5.01 -8.50 -10.60
N CYS A 21 4.32 -7.37 -10.77
CA CYS A 21 3.33 -7.19 -11.85
C CYS A 21 3.96 -7.36 -13.24
N ILE A 22 5.12 -6.75 -13.49
CA ILE A 22 5.87 -6.91 -14.74
C ILE A 22 6.26 -8.37 -14.97
N GLY A 23 6.74 -9.07 -13.93
CA GLY A 23 7.06 -10.49 -14.00
C GLY A 23 5.87 -11.39 -14.33
N LYS A 24 4.64 -10.93 -14.07
CA LYS A 24 3.38 -11.59 -14.48
C LYS A 24 2.91 -11.20 -15.89
N GLY A 25 3.63 -10.32 -16.58
CA GLY A 25 3.25 -9.80 -17.89
C GLY A 25 2.11 -8.77 -17.83
N TRP A 26 1.92 -8.12 -16.68
CA TRP A 26 0.89 -7.09 -16.51
C TRP A 26 1.44 -5.71 -16.90
N ALA A 27 0.56 -4.85 -17.42
CA ALA A 27 0.87 -3.45 -17.64
C ALA A 27 0.88 -2.71 -16.30
N VAL A 28 1.88 -1.84 -16.08
CA VAL A 28 2.05 -1.12 -14.82
C VAL A 28 2.13 0.37 -15.10
N ILE A 29 1.26 1.14 -14.44
CA ILE A 29 1.37 2.59 -14.37
C ILE A 29 2.04 2.96 -13.04
N ALA A 30 3.26 3.49 -13.11
CA ALA A 30 3.98 4.03 -11.97
C ALA A 30 3.56 5.49 -11.72
N ALA A 31 2.63 5.67 -10.78
CA ALA A 31 2.10 6.98 -10.40
C ALA A 31 2.95 7.61 -9.28
N VAL A 32 3.72 8.64 -9.62
CA VAL A 32 4.69 9.27 -8.69
C VAL A 32 4.64 10.79 -8.76
N ARG A 33 4.98 11.47 -7.66
CA ARG A 33 5.05 12.95 -7.62
C ARG A 33 6.22 13.52 -8.45
N ARG A 34 7.28 12.72 -8.57
CA ARG A 34 8.59 13.07 -9.16
C ARG A 34 8.97 12.01 -10.20
N PRO A 35 8.50 12.12 -11.46
CA PRO A 35 8.75 11.13 -12.51
C PRO A 35 10.23 10.80 -12.73
N GLU A 36 11.13 11.77 -12.52
CA GLU A 36 12.58 11.61 -12.62
C GLU A 36 13.15 10.54 -11.67
N THR A 37 12.42 10.20 -10.60
CA THR A 37 12.81 9.11 -9.68
C THR A 37 12.58 7.71 -10.23
N MET A 38 11.91 7.59 -11.39
CA MET A 38 11.62 6.33 -12.07
C MET A 38 12.39 6.17 -13.39
N LYS A 39 13.31 7.09 -13.72
CA LYS A 39 14.00 7.13 -15.04
C LYS A 39 14.71 5.82 -15.41
N ASP A 40 15.26 5.12 -14.41
CA ASP A 40 16.02 3.88 -14.59
C ASP A 40 15.15 2.62 -14.38
N PHE A 41 13.85 2.80 -14.07
CA PHE A 41 12.92 1.71 -13.81
C PHE A 41 12.14 1.38 -15.09
N LEU A 42 12.54 0.29 -15.75
CA LEU A 42 11.97 -0.13 -17.04
C LEU A 42 10.67 -0.94 -16.85
N GLY A 43 9.88 -1.04 -17.92
CA GLY A 43 8.66 -1.86 -17.95
C GLY A 43 7.43 -1.23 -17.29
N VAL A 44 7.45 0.07 -17.02
CA VAL A 44 6.31 0.82 -16.48
C VAL A 44 6.01 2.04 -17.35
N GLU A 45 4.74 2.44 -17.40
CA GLU A 45 4.34 3.77 -17.84
C GLU A 45 4.41 4.72 -16.64
N VAL A 46 5.20 5.80 -16.72
CA VAL A 46 5.33 6.75 -15.60
C VAL A 46 4.32 7.88 -15.75
N ARG A 47 3.46 8.09 -14.74
CA ARG A 47 2.52 9.23 -14.68
C ARG A 47 2.84 10.12 -13.48
N LYS A 48 2.92 11.44 -13.74
CA LYS A 48 3.06 12.43 -12.68
C LYS A 48 1.73 12.60 -11.96
N ILE A 49 1.73 12.54 -10.63
CA ILE A 49 0.52 12.67 -9.83
C ILE A 49 0.61 13.74 -8.74
N ARG A 50 -0.56 14.30 -8.45
CA ARG A 50 -0.83 15.24 -7.36
C ARG A 50 -2.18 14.90 -6.75
N PHE A 51 -2.22 14.64 -5.44
CA PHE A 51 -3.49 14.28 -4.78
C PHE A 51 -4.50 15.43 -4.74
N ASP A 52 -4.04 16.68 -4.79
CA ASP A 52 -4.89 17.87 -4.84
C ASP A 52 -5.40 18.20 -6.27
N ASP A 53 -5.10 17.37 -7.26
CA ASP A 53 -5.49 17.56 -8.66
C ASP A 53 -6.30 16.36 -9.16
N SER A 54 -7.62 16.53 -9.27
CA SER A 54 -8.54 15.45 -9.66
C SER A 54 -8.24 14.93 -11.07
N THR A 55 -7.98 15.82 -12.02
CA THR A 55 -7.63 15.47 -13.40
C THR A 55 -6.36 14.63 -13.44
N SER A 56 -5.34 15.00 -12.65
CA SER A 56 -4.11 14.22 -12.50
C SER A 56 -4.38 12.81 -11.96
N MET A 57 -5.24 12.69 -10.94
CA MET A 57 -5.59 11.41 -10.33
C MET A 57 -6.43 10.51 -11.26
N GLU A 58 -7.42 11.06 -11.95
CA GLU A 58 -8.23 10.34 -12.95
C GLU A 58 -7.37 9.84 -14.10
N ASN A 59 -6.49 10.72 -14.63
CA ASN A 59 -5.52 10.32 -15.64
C ASN A 59 -4.59 9.22 -15.13
N ALA A 60 -4.22 9.21 -13.85
CA ALA A 60 -3.33 8.19 -13.28
C ALA A 60 -3.96 6.80 -13.21
N VAL A 61 -5.26 6.69 -12.96
CA VAL A 61 -5.94 5.40 -12.79
C VAL A 61 -6.63 4.91 -14.06
N ARG A 62 -6.84 5.76 -15.07
CA ARG A 62 -7.56 5.41 -16.32
C ARG A 62 -7.10 4.08 -16.92
N GLY A 63 -8.07 3.19 -17.15
CA GLY A 63 -7.90 1.88 -17.78
C GLY A 63 -7.35 0.79 -16.86
N SER A 64 -7.16 1.07 -15.57
CA SER A 64 -6.60 0.10 -14.63
C SER A 64 -7.66 -0.88 -14.12
N ASP A 65 -7.29 -2.15 -14.00
CA ASP A 65 -8.10 -3.17 -13.34
C ASP A 65 -7.97 -3.09 -11.82
N ALA A 66 -6.80 -2.68 -11.32
CA ALA A 66 -6.53 -2.49 -9.90
C ALA A 66 -5.66 -1.26 -9.63
N VAL A 67 -5.90 -0.65 -8.47
CA VAL A 67 -5.10 0.46 -7.95
C VAL A 67 -4.42 0.05 -6.66
N VAL A 68 -3.13 0.34 -6.53
CA VAL A 68 -2.33 0.09 -5.34
C VAL A 68 -1.81 1.39 -4.75
N MET A 69 -2.14 1.64 -3.48
CA MET A 69 -1.60 2.74 -2.69
C MET A 69 -0.41 2.22 -1.88
N ALA A 70 0.79 2.31 -2.45
CA ALA A 70 2.07 2.02 -1.78
C ALA A 70 2.76 3.32 -1.30
N THR A 71 1.96 4.35 -1.02
CA THR A 71 2.41 5.67 -0.59
C THR A 71 2.82 5.66 0.87
N GLY A 72 3.93 6.33 1.17
CA GLY A 72 4.36 6.57 2.55
C GLY A 72 4.86 7.99 2.73
N SER A 73 5.09 8.37 3.98
CA SER A 73 5.66 9.66 4.37
C SER A 73 7.11 9.86 3.90
N GLY A 74 7.72 8.86 3.25
CA GLY A 74 9.08 8.89 2.74
C GLY A 74 10.05 8.38 3.80
N SER A 75 10.84 9.27 4.40
CA SER A 75 11.83 8.87 5.42
C SER A 75 11.19 8.71 6.80
N ILE A 76 11.86 7.93 7.67
CA ILE A 76 11.45 7.78 9.08
C ILE A 76 11.35 9.13 9.81
N VAL A 77 12.16 10.12 9.39
CA VAL A 77 12.14 11.48 9.95
C VAL A 77 10.90 12.24 9.47
N ALA A 78 10.52 12.11 8.20
CA ALA A 78 9.29 12.70 7.68
C ALA A 78 8.05 12.04 8.31
N ALA A 79 8.12 10.75 8.64
CA ALA A 79 7.05 10.03 9.32
C ALA A 79 6.75 10.53 10.75
N ARG A 80 7.71 11.24 11.38
CA ARG A 80 7.51 11.91 12.67
C ARG A 80 6.68 13.18 12.57
N LYS A 81 6.58 13.79 11.39
CA LYS A 81 5.81 15.03 11.18
C LYS A 81 4.34 14.70 10.97
N TYR A 82 3.48 15.66 11.26
CA TYR A 82 2.08 15.61 10.86
C TYR A 82 1.98 15.36 9.34
N THR A 83 1.06 14.50 8.94
CA THR A 83 0.82 14.18 7.53
C THR A 83 -0.65 13.85 7.31
N THR A 84 -1.14 14.12 6.11
CA THR A 84 -2.44 13.69 5.61
C THR A 84 -2.30 12.85 4.34
N VAL A 85 -1.08 12.46 3.99
CA VAL A 85 -0.77 11.82 2.70
C VAL A 85 -1.53 10.50 2.50
N TYR A 86 -1.80 9.77 3.58
CA TYR A 86 -2.50 8.49 3.53
C TYR A 86 -4.00 8.73 3.33
N SER A 87 -4.61 9.56 4.19
CA SER A 87 -6.05 9.81 4.12
C SER A 87 -6.45 10.63 2.89
N ASP A 88 -5.71 11.68 2.53
CA ASP A 88 -5.98 12.48 1.33
C ASP A 88 -5.66 11.71 0.04
N GLY A 89 -4.59 10.91 0.07
CA GLY A 89 -4.24 10.02 -1.05
C GLY A 89 -5.37 9.04 -1.35
N VAL A 90 -5.89 8.36 -0.32
CA VAL A 90 -7.02 7.44 -0.51
C VAL A 90 -8.29 8.18 -0.92
N ARG A 91 -8.66 9.31 -0.32
CA ARG A 91 -9.84 10.09 -0.77
C ARG A 91 -9.77 10.44 -2.26
N SER A 92 -8.58 10.86 -2.71
CA SER A 92 -8.36 11.27 -4.09
C SER A 92 -8.37 10.07 -5.05
N ALA A 93 -7.75 8.95 -4.66
CA ALA A 93 -7.79 7.72 -5.41
C ALA A 93 -9.22 7.17 -5.52
N ARG A 94 -10.00 7.16 -4.43
CA ARG A 94 -11.40 6.71 -4.41
C ARG A 94 -12.25 7.48 -5.42
N ARG A 95 -12.19 8.81 -5.41
CA ARG A 95 -12.92 9.67 -6.37
C ARG A 95 -12.52 9.39 -7.81
N ALA A 96 -11.21 9.28 -8.08
CA ALA A 96 -10.71 8.98 -9.42
C ALA A 96 -11.12 7.58 -9.91
N MET A 97 -11.08 6.59 -9.02
CA MET A 97 -11.53 5.23 -9.30
C MET A 97 -13.03 5.17 -9.58
N GLU A 98 -13.84 5.85 -8.77
CA GLU A 98 -15.29 5.95 -8.96
C GLU A 98 -15.63 6.57 -10.32
N ALA A 99 -14.97 7.67 -10.69
CA ALA A 99 -15.14 8.33 -11.99
C ALA A 99 -14.75 7.43 -13.18
N GLN A 100 -13.87 6.44 -12.98
CA GLN A 100 -13.41 5.50 -14.01
C GLN A 100 -14.07 4.11 -13.89
N GLY A 101 -14.99 3.90 -12.94
CA GLY A 101 -15.65 2.61 -12.70
C GLY A 101 -14.73 1.50 -12.16
N ILE A 102 -13.60 1.85 -11.56
CA ILE A 102 -12.61 0.90 -11.03
C ILE A 102 -12.96 0.54 -9.60
N LYS A 103 -12.99 -0.76 -9.27
CA LYS A 103 -13.43 -1.23 -7.94
C LYS A 103 -12.31 -1.74 -7.03
N ARG A 104 -11.23 -2.25 -7.61
CA ARG A 104 -10.19 -2.96 -6.85
C ARG A 104 -9.13 -2.01 -6.32
N LEU A 105 -9.08 -1.83 -5.00
CA LEU A 105 -8.10 -0.98 -4.31
C LEU A 105 -7.29 -1.82 -3.31
N LEU A 106 -5.97 -1.77 -3.36
CA LEU A 106 -5.08 -2.33 -2.34
C LEU A 106 -4.28 -1.22 -1.70
N VAL A 107 -4.17 -1.22 -0.38
CA VAL A 107 -3.51 -0.14 0.36
C VAL A 107 -2.53 -0.71 1.37
N LEU A 108 -1.32 -0.16 1.39
CA LEU A 108 -0.35 -0.50 2.43
C LEU A 108 -0.63 0.33 3.68
N SER A 109 -0.90 -0.36 4.78
CA SER A 109 -1.05 0.19 6.12
C SER A 109 0.13 -0.25 7.00
N ALA A 110 0.07 0.05 8.29
CA ALA A 110 1.10 -0.26 9.27
C ALA A 110 0.52 -1.03 10.45
N ALA A 111 1.28 -2.00 10.93
CA ALA A 111 1.09 -2.58 12.24
C ALA A 111 1.26 -1.49 13.31
N GLY A 112 0.31 -1.36 14.22
CA GLY A 112 0.32 -0.33 15.27
C GLY A 112 -0.67 0.82 15.05
N VAL A 113 -1.46 0.80 13.97
CA VAL A 113 -2.68 1.61 13.85
C VAL A 113 -3.64 1.23 14.98
N ASP A 114 -3.92 -0.07 15.08
CA ASP A 114 -4.65 -0.68 16.19
C ASP A 114 -3.71 -1.48 17.10
N TYR A 115 -4.20 -1.77 18.31
CA TYR A 115 -3.55 -2.70 19.22
C TYR A 115 -3.56 -4.11 18.62
N ASP A 116 -2.38 -4.65 18.34
CA ASP A 116 -2.20 -6.05 18.00
C ASP A 116 -1.76 -6.85 19.24
N LYS A 117 -2.59 -7.80 19.65
CA LYS A 117 -2.36 -8.68 20.81
C LYS A 117 -1.19 -9.65 20.64
N ASN A 118 -0.78 -9.92 19.40
CA ASN A 118 0.33 -10.81 19.06
C ASN A 118 1.64 -10.03 18.89
N ALA A 119 1.62 -8.70 18.94
CA ALA A 119 2.82 -7.89 18.78
C ALA A 119 3.74 -7.99 20.00
N PRO A 120 5.07 -7.91 19.80
CA PRO A 120 6.01 -7.73 20.89
C PRO A 120 5.67 -6.48 21.70
N TRP A 121 5.74 -6.56 23.04
CA TRP A 121 5.30 -5.48 23.92
C TRP A 121 5.99 -4.13 23.63
N MET A 122 7.29 -4.17 23.30
CA MET A 122 8.05 -2.97 22.92
C MET A 122 7.67 -2.43 21.55
N TYR A 123 7.19 -3.26 20.63
CA TYR A 123 6.84 -2.85 19.27
C TYR A 123 5.66 -1.87 19.29
N ASN A 124 4.56 -2.26 19.95
CA ASN A 124 3.37 -1.40 20.08
C ASN A 124 3.68 -0.08 20.84
N ARG A 125 4.68 -0.07 21.72
CA ARG A 125 5.00 1.10 22.55
C ARG A 125 6.01 2.05 21.89
N LEU A 126 7.10 1.52 21.33
CA LEU A 126 8.15 2.33 20.71
C LEU A 126 7.75 2.83 19.33
N LEU A 127 7.21 1.96 18.46
CA LEU A 127 6.77 2.36 17.12
C LEU A 127 5.72 3.47 17.21
N ARG A 128 4.75 3.28 18.11
CA ARG A 128 3.67 4.25 18.32
C ARG A 128 4.19 5.59 18.79
N LEU A 129 5.16 5.65 19.70
CA LEU A 129 5.78 6.92 20.11
C LEU A 129 6.50 7.63 18.96
N TYR A 130 7.25 6.89 18.14
CA TYR A 130 8.03 7.50 17.07
C TYR A 130 7.22 7.86 15.82
N LEU A 131 6.11 7.16 15.56
CA LEU A 131 5.35 7.29 14.32
C LEU A 131 3.90 7.72 14.54
N ILE A 132 3.54 8.21 15.73
CA ILE A 132 2.14 8.52 16.10
C ILE A 132 1.43 9.38 15.05
N ASN A 133 2.11 10.38 14.50
CA ASN A 133 1.54 11.28 13.52
C ASN A 133 1.19 10.58 12.20
N SER A 134 2.04 9.66 11.74
CA SER A 134 1.73 8.83 10.58
C SER A 134 0.66 7.80 10.91
N LEU A 135 0.72 7.15 12.07
CA LEU A 135 -0.26 6.13 12.48
C LEU A 135 -1.67 6.70 12.64
N ILE A 136 -1.80 7.95 13.12
CA ILE A 136 -3.09 8.65 13.18
C ILE A 136 -3.67 8.81 11.76
N ASP A 137 -2.88 9.23 10.79
CA ASP A 137 -3.37 9.43 9.43
C ASP A 137 -3.63 8.11 8.69
N ILE A 138 -2.80 7.09 8.92
CA ILE A 138 -3.06 5.73 8.45
C ILE A 138 -4.36 5.20 9.07
N GLY A 139 -4.59 5.42 10.36
CA GLY A 139 -5.85 5.05 11.01
C GLY A 139 -7.07 5.75 10.38
N ARG A 140 -6.97 7.06 10.09
CA ARG A 140 -8.01 7.77 9.34
C ARG A 140 -8.26 7.16 7.97
N MET A 141 -7.18 6.80 7.25
CA MET A 141 -7.26 6.12 5.96
C MET A 141 -7.96 4.76 6.08
N GLU A 142 -7.66 3.97 7.12
CA GLU A 142 -8.34 2.70 7.38
C GLU A 142 -9.83 2.91 7.65
N THR A 143 -10.22 3.90 8.48
CA THR A 143 -11.63 4.22 8.76
C THR A 143 -12.38 4.62 7.48
N ILE A 144 -11.78 5.49 6.66
CA ILE A 144 -12.33 5.94 5.37
C ILE A 144 -12.65 4.76 4.46
N LEU A 145 -11.81 3.72 4.45
CA LEU A 145 -12.01 2.51 3.65
C LEU A 145 -13.00 1.56 4.29
N ALA A 146 -12.95 1.37 5.61
CA ALA A 146 -13.87 0.50 6.34
C ALA A 146 -15.35 0.93 6.17
N GLU A 147 -15.59 2.22 5.99
CA GLU A 147 -16.93 2.78 5.72
C GLU A 147 -17.35 2.68 4.23
N ASP A 148 -16.44 2.31 3.32
CA ASP A 148 -16.74 2.18 1.90
C ASP A 148 -17.21 0.76 1.55
N ASN A 149 -18.48 0.65 1.16
CA ASN A 149 -19.10 -0.60 0.72
C ASN A 149 -19.04 -0.81 -0.81
N ASN A 150 -18.68 0.21 -1.58
CA ASN A 150 -18.67 0.16 -3.04
C ASN A 150 -17.33 -0.33 -3.59
N LEU A 151 -16.24 -0.05 -2.88
CA LEU A 151 -14.90 -0.53 -3.23
C LEU A 151 -14.62 -1.94 -2.72
N GLU A 152 -13.89 -2.68 -3.54
CA GLU A 152 -13.28 -3.97 -3.19
C GLU A 152 -11.87 -3.70 -2.63
N TRP A 153 -11.84 -3.06 -1.46
CA TRP A 153 -10.59 -2.65 -0.83
C TRP A 153 -9.91 -3.80 -0.09
N THR A 154 -8.58 -3.78 -0.02
CA THR A 154 -7.78 -4.63 0.88
C THR A 154 -6.74 -3.76 1.57
N VAL A 155 -6.73 -3.73 2.90
CA VAL A 155 -5.79 -2.92 3.67
C VAL A 155 -4.74 -3.82 4.30
N VAL A 156 -3.53 -3.82 3.74
CA VAL A 156 -2.46 -4.71 4.17
C VAL A 156 -1.72 -4.08 5.35
N ARG A 157 -1.92 -4.60 6.56
CA ARG A 157 -1.24 -4.12 7.77
C ARG A 157 0.16 -4.70 7.84
N LEU A 158 1.15 -3.90 7.47
CA LEU A 158 2.54 -4.35 7.38
C LEU A 158 3.27 -4.20 8.71
N PRO A 159 4.03 -5.22 9.17
CA PRO A 159 4.89 -5.10 10.33
C PRO A 159 6.21 -4.42 9.94
N ALA A 160 7.32 -4.67 10.67
CA ALA A 160 8.62 -4.09 10.30
C ALA A 160 9.02 -4.48 8.87
N LEU A 161 9.46 -3.51 8.07
CA LEU A 161 9.85 -3.74 6.68
C LEU A 161 11.37 -3.95 6.56
N GLY A 162 11.74 -5.10 6.02
CA GLY A 162 13.12 -5.49 5.76
C GLY A 162 13.46 -5.60 4.28
N LYS A 163 14.74 -5.89 4.02
CA LYS A 163 15.26 -6.21 2.68
C LYS A 163 15.86 -7.60 2.71
N GLY A 164 15.66 -8.36 1.64
CA GLY A 164 16.23 -9.69 1.51
C GLY A 164 15.57 -10.47 0.37
N ARG A 165 15.89 -11.76 0.28
CA ARG A 165 15.21 -12.68 -0.64
C ARG A 165 13.81 -13.00 -0.13
N SER A 166 12.94 -13.39 -1.07
CA SER A 166 11.62 -13.92 -0.74
C SER A 166 11.77 -15.15 0.14
N LYS A 167 10.92 -15.26 1.16
CA LYS A 167 10.85 -16.44 2.03
C LYS A 167 9.41 -16.68 2.49
N PRO A 168 9.06 -17.90 2.93
CA PRO A 168 7.70 -18.20 3.37
C PRO A 168 7.24 -17.27 4.50
N TYR A 169 6.02 -16.76 4.38
CA TYR A 169 5.32 -15.97 5.39
C TYR A 169 3.91 -16.52 5.58
N LYS A 170 3.29 -16.15 6.70
CA LYS A 170 1.88 -16.43 6.98
C LYS A 170 1.10 -15.13 6.97
N THR A 171 -0.18 -15.22 6.65
CA THR A 171 -1.10 -14.08 6.71
C THR A 171 -2.28 -14.45 7.60
N ALA A 172 -2.62 -13.55 8.51
CA ALA A 172 -3.86 -13.59 9.26
C ALA A 172 -4.62 -12.29 9.02
N ASP A 173 -5.92 -12.28 9.29
CA ASP A 173 -6.75 -11.08 9.16
C ASP A 173 -6.76 -10.32 10.50
N LEU A 174 -6.76 -8.99 10.41
CA LEU A 174 -6.76 -8.00 11.50
C LEU A 174 -5.48 -7.96 12.37
N TYR A 175 -4.96 -9.12 12.77
CA TYR A 175 -3.77 -9.29 13.61
C TYR A 175 -2.72 -10.14 12.91
N HIS A 176 -1.45 -9.87 13.20
CA HIS A 176 -0.36 -10.70 12.68
C HIS A 176 -0.44 -12.12 13.25
N PRO A 177 0.06 -13.13 12.51
CA PRO A 177 0.07 -14.50 12.99
C PRO A 177 0.75 -14.62 14.36
N LYS A 178 0.15 -15.42 15.26
CA LYS A 178 0.71 -15.67 16.59
C LYS A 178 2.10 -16.30 16.47
N GLY A 179 3.07 -15.72 17.16
CA GLY A 179 4.47 -16.19 17.13
C GLY A 179 5.25 -15.78 15.88
N SER A 180 4.70 -14.90 15.03
CA SER A 180 5.45 -14.32 13.91
C SER A 180 6.58 -13.41 14.39
N LYS A 181 7.56 -13.18 13.51
CA LYS A 181 8.70 -12.30 13.79
C LYS A 181 8.37 -10.82 13.75
N TYR A 182 7.13 -10.47 13.37
CA TYR A 182 6.71 -9.10 13.22
C TYR A 182 7.60 -8.32 12.24
N GLU A 183 7.95 -9.01 11.16
CA GLU A 183 8.78 -8.53 10.07
C GLU A 183 8.26 -9.11 8.75
N ILE A 184 8.44 -8.36 7.66
CA ILE A 184 8.27 -8.82 6.27
C ILE A 184 9.23 -8.06 5.35
N HIS A 185 9.73 -8.69 4.28
CA HIS A 185 10.57 -8.01 3.30
C HIS A 185 9.71 -7.35 2.22
N HIS A 186 10.19 -6.26 1.64
CA HIS A 186 9.52 -5.58 0.53
C HIS A 186 9.19 -6.51 -0.65
N VAL A 187 10.07 -7.48 -0.97
CA VAL A 187 9.83 -8.46 -2.05
C VAL A 187 8.59 -9.32 -1.79
N ASP A 188 8.38 -9.71 -0.52
CA ASP A 188 7.24 -10.52 -0.12
C ASP A 188 5.96 -9.67 0.03
N VAL A 189 6.08 -8.37 0.30
CA VAL A 189 4.98 -7.41 0.15
C VAL A 189 4.55 -7.30 -1.32
N GLY A 190 5.50 -7.19 -2.25
CA GLY A 190 5.23 -7.18 -3.68
C GLY A 190 4.52 -8.45 -4.13
N LYS A 191 5.00 -9.61 -3.68
CA LYS A 191 4.37 -10.91 -3.91
C LYS A 191 2.95 -10.98 -3.35
N PHE A 192 2.74 -10.59 -2.09
CA PHE A 192 1.42 -10.61 -1.47
C PHE A 192 0.42 -9.75 -2.24
N ILE A 193 0.79 -8.52 -2.57
CA ILE A 193 -0.07 -7.59 -3.31
C ILE A 193 -0.42 -8.15 -4.69
N GLY A 194 0.57 -8.66 -5.43
CA GLY A 194 0.32 -9.21 -6.75
C GLY A 194 -0.53 -10.48 -6.73
N ASP A 195 -0.31 -11.37 -5.77
CA ASP A 195 -1.16 -12.54 -5.57
C ASP A 195 -2.62 -12.14 -5.23
N GLU A 196 -2.78 -11.11 -4.39
CA GLU A 196 -4.09 -10.60 -3.94
C GLU A 196 -4.81 -9.75 -5.02
N ILE A 197 -4.10 -9.28 -6.04
CA ILE A 197 -4.67 -8.77 -7.29
C ILE A 197 -5.16 -9.93 -8.17
N ALA A 198 -4.34 -10.96 -8.35
CA ALA A 198 -4.64 -12.08 -9.25
C ALA A 198 -5.77 -12.99 -8.73
N ASN A 199 -5.82 -13.22 -7.42
CA ASN A 199 -6.77 -14.10 -6.76
C ASN A 199 -7.20 -13.49 -5.42
N PRO A 200 -8.17 -12.56 -5.41
CA PRO A 200 -8.56 -11.84 -4.21
C PRO A 200 -9.09 -12.76 -3.12
N GLN A 201 -8.45 -12.78 -1.95
CA GLN A 201 -8.88 -13.51 -0.75
C GLN A 201 -9.28 -12.58 0.40
N TYR A 202 -8.89 -11.30 0.31
CA TYR A 202 -8.99 -10.31 1.38
C TYR A 202 -9.77 -9.05 0.97
N ILE A 203 -10.85 -9.23 0.21
CA ILE A 203 -11.80 -8.15 -0.08
C ILE A 203 -12.48 -7.69 1.22
N ARG A 204 -12.41 -6.39 1.49
CA ARG A 204 -12.88 -5.69 2.69
C ARG A 204 -12.32 -6.27 4.00
N LYS A 205 -11.03 -6.60 3.98
CA LYS A 205 -10.29 -7.19 5.12
C LYS A 205 -8.97 -6.47 5.37
N PHE A 206 -8.37 -6.77 6.52
CA PHE A 206 -7.12 -6.20 7.01
C PHE A 206 -6.01 -7.26 7.11
N PRO A 207 -5.57 -7.89 6.00
CA PRO A 207 -4.54 -8.93 6.05
C PRO A 207 -3.22 -8.39 6.62
N ALA A 208 -2.62 -9.18 7.50
CA ALA A 208 -1.40 -8.88 8.21
C ALA A 208 -0.34 -9.98 7.93
N PRO A 209 0.44 -9.86 6.84
CA PRO A 209 1.45 -10.84 6.49
C PRO A 209 2.73 -10.67 7.32
N SER A 210 3.30 -11.77 7.82
CA SER A 210 4.59 -11.79 8.53
C SER A 210 5.25 -13.16 8.51
N TYR A 211 6.58 -13.18 8.70
CA TYR A 211 7.38 -14.40 8.83
C TYR A 211 7.09 -15.21 10.09
#